data_AF-A0A2D6AP25-F1
#
_entry.id   AF-A0A2D6AP25-F1
#
_cell.length_a   1.000
_cell.length_b   1.000
_cell.length_c   1.000
_cell.angle_alpha   90.00
_cell.angle_beta   90.00
_cell.angle_gamma   90.00
#
_symmetry.space_group_name_H-M   'P 1'
#
loop_
_entity.id
_entity.type
_entity.pdbx_description
1 polymer ?
#
loop_
_entity_poly.entity_id
_entity_poly.type
_entity_poly.pdbx_seq_one_letter_code
_entity_poly.pdbx_strand_id
1 'polypeptide(L)'
;MTPTPAITELFSLFLNSGGQPKVTEFKKYLNDVINSDIKPLCTRSGKSAEAGGWREELKTRFSGRGAKWVKLDNSYIEPSLTILEEDEDVDCSEYRFFTQAAGYSWIRFAGPRIDNNNQAAAFEIRTNGSKLDHPSQLFYIDVEHLDSIIQPLGGTPHSLGLETVNDAAVTVKPVTETEVTETAVAEEPEPEVAIEDEAPKNMPPTSADPAEWEAFLEAEGLGAELSDEADVDIFEEI
;
A
#
# COMPACT_ATOMS: atom_id res chain seq x y z
N MET A 1 -52.60 36.31 -34.21
CA MET A 1 -52.49 35.49 -33.01
C MET A 1 -51.02 35.35 -32.69
N THR A 2 -50.53 36.01 -31.64
CA THR A 2 -49.13 35.86 -31.19
C THR A 2 -49.00 34.54 -30.44
N PRO A 3 -47.97 33.74 -30.69
CA PRO A 3 -47.75 32.51 -29.95
C PRO A 3 -47.58 32.85 -28.47
N THR A 4 -48.43 32.25 -27.64
CA THR A 4 -48.36 32.34 -26.18
C THR A 4 -47.02 31.72 -25.75
N PRO A 5 -46.16 32.45 -25.02
CA PRO A 5 -44.87 31.90 -24.61
C PRO A 5 -45.08 30.71 -23.65
N ALA A 6 -44.34 29.62 -23.83
CA ALA A 6 -44.52 28.37 -23.08
C ALA A 6 -44.59 28.55 -21.54
N ILE A 7 -43.93 29.57 -21.01
CA ILE A 7 -43.98 29.90 -19.57
C ILE A 7 -45.37 30.37 -19.10
N THR A 8 -46.14 31.01 -19.97
CA THR A 8 -47.51 31.46 -19.64
C THR A 8 -48.52 30.32 -19.63
N GLU A 9 -48.26 29.25 -20.38
CA GLU A 9 -49.03 28.00 -20.28
C GLU A 9 -48.74 27.29 -18.95
N LEU A 10 -47.46 27.20 -18.56
CA LEU A 10 -47.06 26.65 -17.25
C LEU A 10 -47.64 27.45 -16.08
N PHE A 11 -47.70 28.78 -16.20
CA PHE A 11 -48.34 29.63 -15.20
C PHE A 11 -49.85 29.38 -15.12
N SER A 12 -50.52 29.20 -16.26
CA SER A 12 -51.94 28.88 -16.31
C SER A 12 -52.25 27.51 -15.69
N LEU A 13 -51.38 26.52 -15.94
CA LEU A 13 -51.47 25.19 -15.30
C LEU A 13 -51.32 25.28 -13.78
N PHE A 14 -50.38 26.09 -13.29
CA PHE A 14 -50.18 26.35 -11.87
C PHE A 14 -51.40 27.00 -11.20
N LEU A 15 -52.06 27.94 -11.88
CA LEU A 15 -53.31 28.52 -11.36
C LEU A 15 -54.46 27.51 -11.34
N ASN A 16 -54.55 26.67 -12.37
CA ASN A 16 -55.57 25.62 -12.46
C ASN A 16 -55.38 24.50 -11.41
N SER A 17 -54.15 24.27 -10.95
CA SER A 17 -53.85 23.33 -9.87
C SER A 17 -54.05 23.92 -8.46
N GLY A 18 -54.59 25.15 -8.36
CA GLY A 18 -54.92 25.80 -7.08
C GLY A 18 -53.79 26.65 -6.50
N GLY A 19 -52.74 26.93 -7.27
CA GLY A 19 -51.66 27.83 -6.89
C GLY A 19 -52.11 29.29 -6.77
N GLN A 20 -51.55 30.05 -5.82
CA GLN A 20 -51.87 31.49 -5.73
C GLN A 20 -51.04 32.26 -6.76
N PRO A 21 -51.57 33.34 -7.37
CA PRO A 21 -50.87 34.16 -8.37
C PRO A 21 -49.76 35.02 -7.75
N LYS A 22 -48.79 34.38 -7.10
CA LYS A 22 -47.62 34.96 -6.46
C LYS A 22 -46.38 34.41 -7.15
N VAL A 23 -45.46 35.31 -7.49
CA VAL A 23 -44.19 34.95 -8.16
C VAL A 23 -43.37 33.97 -7.31
N THR A 24 -43.40 34.10 -5.99
CA THR A 24 -42.69 33.21 -5.07
C THR A 24 -43.25 31.79 -5.08
N GLU A 25 -44.58 31.64 -5.12
CA GLU A 25 -45.22 30.32 -5.19
C GLU A 25 -45.03 29.68 -6.56
N PHE A 26 -45.15 30.46 -7.63
CA PHE A 26 -44.90 29.94 -8.97
C PHE A 26 -43.43 29.51 -9.15
N LYS A 27 -42.47 30.24 -8.57
CA LYS A 27 -41.06 29.81 -8.54
C LYS A 27 -40.86 28.48 -7.79
N LYS A 28 -41.56 28.28 -6.67
CA LYS A 28 -41.51 26.98 -5.95
C LYS A 28 -42.05 25.86 -6.83
N TYR A 29 -43.23 26.06 -7.43
CA TYR A 29 -43.82 25.11 -8.35
C TYR A 29 -42.89 24.76 -9.53
N LEU A 30 -42.26 25.76 -10.15
CA LEU A 30 -41.27 25.52 -11.21
C LEU A 30 -40.07 24.73 -10.71
N ASN A 31 -39.54 25.04 -9.52
CA ASN A 31 -38.43 24.28 -8.95
C ASN A 31 -38.84 22.83 -8.66
N ASP A 32 -40.07 22.59 -8.21
CA ASP A 32 -40.57 21.25 -7.96
C ASP A 32 -40.66 20.46 -9.26
N VAL A 33 -41.28 21.02 -10.30
CA VAL A 33 -41.35 20.42 -11.65
C VAL A 33 -39.95 20.20 -12.25
N ILE A 34 -39.04 21.17 -12.07
CA ILE A 34 -37.66 21.02 -12.52
C ILE A 34 -36.99 19.84 -11.79
N ASN A 35 -37.16 19.72 -10.48
CA ASN A 35 -36.52 18.66 -9.71
C ASN A 35 -37.16 17.28 -9.92
N SER A 36 -38.47 17.19 -10.13
CA SER A 36 -39.18 15.92 -10.32
C SER A 36 -39.10 15.41 -11.75
N ASP A 37 -39.24 16.28 -12.74
CA ASP A 37 -39.49 15.86 -14.12
C ASP A 37 -38.30 16.15 -15.02
N ILE A 38 -37.63 17.29 -14.83
CA ILE A 38 -36.54 17.73 -15.71
C ILE A 38 -35.19 17.20 -15.23
N LYS A 39 -34.92 17.25 -13.93
CA LYS A 39 -33.64 16.85 -13.35
C LYS A 39 -33.29 15.38 -13.61
N PRO A 40 -34.23 14.42 -13.57
CA PRO A 40 -33.95 13.03 -13.97
C PRO A 40 -33.61 12.87 -15.47
N LEU A 41 -34.13 13.77 -16.32
CA LEU A 41 -33.87 13.75 -17.77
C LEU A 41 -32.56 14.47 -18.15
N CYS A 42 -32.17 15.47 -17.36
CA CYS A 42 -30.96 16.26 -17.56
C CYS A 42 -29.75 15.72 -16.79
N THR A 43 -29.96 14.84 -15.82
CA THR A 43 -28.86 14.01 -15.32
C THR A 43 -28.50 13.05 -16.43
N ARG A 44 -27.41 13.37 -17.16
CA ARG A 44 -26.60 12.34 -17.81
C ARG A 44 -26.56 11.19 -16.83
N SER A 45 -27.04 10.01 -17.24
CA SER A 45 -26.83 8.77 -16.51
C SER A 45 -25.34 8.72 -16.16
N GLY A 46 -24.98 9.20 -14.98
CA GLY A 46 -23.75 8.80 -14.33
C GLY A 46 -24.06 7.35 -14.09
N LYS A 47 -23.64 6.49 -15.04
CA LYS A 47 -23.79 5.04 -15.05
C LYS A 47 -24.13 4.64 -13.62
N SER A 48 -25.40 4.39 -13.34
CA SER A 48 -25.73 3.70 -12.10
C SER A 48 -24.82 2.49 -12.17
N ALA A 49 -23.82 2.42 -11.30
CA ALA A 49 -23.04 1.21 -11.19
C ALA A 49 -24.11 0.14 -11.02
N GLU A 50 -24.21 -0.77 -11.99
CA GLU A 50 -24.90 -2.02 -11.73
C GLU A 50 -24.26 -2.48 -10.43
N ALA A 51 -25.07 -2.59 -9.37
CA ALA A 51 -24.59 -3.11 -8.11
C ALA A 51 -23.99 -4.49 -8.44
N GLY A 52 -22.66 -4.60 -8.34
CA GLY A 52 -21.92 -5.76 -8.86
C GLY A 52 -21.07 -5.53 -10.13
N GLY A 53 -20.69 -4.31 -10.49
CA GLY A 53 -19.68 -4.10 -11.54
C GLY A 53 -18.29 -4.61 -11.11
N TRP A 54 -17.45 -5.04 -12.07
CA TRP A 54 -16.10 -5.58 -11.81
C TRP A 54 -15.21 -4.73 -10.88
N ARG A 55 -15.39 -3.40 -10.90
CA ARG A 55 -14.68 -2.46 -10.00
C ARG A 55 -15.08 -2.66 -8.54
N GLU A 56 -16.36 -2.91 -8.29
CA GLU A 56 -16.91 -3.16 -6.94
C GLU A 56 -16.52 -4.55 -6.47
N GLU A 57 -16.52 -5.54 -7.35
CA GLU A 57 -16.04 -6.90 -7.06
C GLU A 57 -14.57 -6.89 -6.64
N LEU A 58 -13.68 -6.20 -7.37
CA LEU A 58 -12.28 -6.06 -6.98
C LEU A 58 -12.11 -5.33 -5.65
N LYS A 59 -12.84 -4.22 -5.44
CA LYS A 59 -12.79 -3.49 -4.15
C LYS A 59 -13.24 -4.37 -2.98
N THR A 60 -14.24 -5.21 -3.21
CA THR A 60 -14.77 -6.14 -2.21
C THR A 60 -13.76 -7.25 -1.93
N ARG A 61 -13.16 -7.83 -2.98
CA ARG A 61 -12.12 -8.86 -2.89
C ARG A 61 -10.92 -8.42 -2.06
N PHE A 62 -10.45 -7.19 -2.27
CA PHE A 62 -9.30 -6.62 -1.55
C PHE A 62 -9.73 -5.70 -0.39
N SER A 63 -10.92 -5.95 0.18
CA SER A 63 -11.39 -5.20 1.34
C SER A 63 -10.71 -5.68 2.62
N GLY A 64 -10.25 -4.73 3.45
CA GLY A 64 -9.52 -5.02 4.69
C GLY A 64 -8.01 -4.80 4.59
N ARG A 65 -7.35 -4.58 5.73
CA ARG A 65 -5.93 -4.17 5.77
C ARG A 65 -4.99 -5.25 5.23
N GLY A 66 -5.17 -6.51 5.65
CA GLY A 66 -4.34 -7.63 5.21
C GLY A 66 -4.70 -8.14 3.80
N ALA A 67 -5.99 -8.14 3.44
CA ALA A 67 -6.45 -8.65 2.15
C ALA A 67 -5.94 -7.83 0.96
N LYS A 68 -5.57 -6.56 1.17
CA LYS A 68 -4.93 -5.74 0.14
C LYS A 68 -3.55 -6.24 -0.26
N TRP A 69 -2.89 -7.02 0.59
CA TRP A 69 -1.56 -7.52 0.32
C TRP A 69 -1.64 -8.88 -0.35
N VAL A 70 -0.94 -8.97 -1.48
CA VAL A 70 -0.87 -10.18 -2.28
C VAL A 70 0.57 -10.49 -2.58
N LYS A 71 0.84 -11.77 -2.83
CA LYS A 71 2.14 -12.25 -3.26
C LYS A 71 2.08 -12.78 -4.69
N LEU A 72 3.20 -12.68 -5.37
CA LEU A 72 3.41 -13.16 -6.74
C LEU A 72 4.85 -13.62 -6.90
N ASP A 73 5.12 -14.33 -7.98
CA ASP A 73 6.49 -14.73 -8.32
C ASP A 73 7.35 -13.50 -8.62
N ASN A 74 8.63 -13.54 -8.21
CA ASN A 74 9.57 -12.42 -8.39
C ASN A 74 9.76 -12.02 -9.85
N SER A 75 9.64 -12.98 -10.79
CA SER A 75 9.80 -12.71 -12.22
C SER A 75 8.78 -11.72 -12.77
N TYR A 76 7.59 -11.62 -12.18
CA TYR A 76 6.56 -10.68 -12.65
C TYR A 76 6.88 -9.23 -12.33
N ILE A 77 7.54 -8.96 -11.19
CA ILE A 77 7.77 -7.59 -10.71
C ILE A 77 9.12 -7.04 -11.16
N GLU A 78 10.09 -7.91 -11.44
CA GLU A 78 11.46 -7.52 -11.77
C GLU A 78 11.55 -6.48 -12.90
N PRO A 79 10.81 -6.62 -14.04
CA PRO A 79 10.84 -5.60 -15.08
C PRO A 79 10.37 -4.23 -14.60
N SER A 80 9.40 -4.19 -13.69
CA SER A 80 8.92 -2.94 -13.11
C SER A 80 9.94 -2.33 -12.14
N LEU A 81 10.65 -3.15 -11.37
CA LEU A 81 11.73 -2.66 -10.50
C LEU A 81 12.87 -2.05 -11.32
N THR A 82 13.26 -2.68 -12.42
CA THR A 82 14.29 -2.12 -13.33
C THR A 82 13.88 -0.76 -13.87
N ILE A 83 12.61 -0.60 -14.31
CA ILE A 83 12.11 0.70 -14.78
C ILE A 83 12.15 1.74 -13.65
N LEU A 84 11.77 1.38 -12.43
CA LEU A 84 11.81 2.29 -11.28
C LEU A 84 13.25 2.73 -10.95
N GLU A 85 14.22 1.83 -11.04
CA GLU A 85 15.64 2.12 -10.81
C GLU A 85 16.24 2.98 -11.94
N GLU A 86 15.98 2.64 -13.20
CA GLU A 86 16.61 3.29 -14.36
C GLU A 86 15.96 4.62 -14.74
N ASP A 87 14.62 4.72 -14.71
CA ASP A 87 13.88 5.87 -15.19
C ASP A 87 13.43 6.82 -14.07
N GLU A 88 13.19 6.30 -12.85
CA GLU A 88 12.63 7.06 -11.73
C GLU A 88 13.63 7.31 -10.57
N ASP A 89 14.87 6.80 -10.66
CA ASP A 89 15.92 6.92 -9.63
C ASP A 89 15.43 6.45 -8.23
N VAL A 90 14.63 5.38 -8.21
CA VAL A 90 14.09 4.76 -6.99
C VAL A 90 14.97 3.57 -6.59
N ASP A 91 15.53 3.63 -5.37
CA ASP A 91 16.24 2.49 -4.80
C ASP A 91 15.28 1.33 -4.49
N CYS A 92 15.47 0.20 -5.18
CA CYS A 92 14.71 -1.03 -4.98
C CYS A 92 15.52 -2.13 -4.28
N SER A 93 16.76 -1.85 -3.85
CA SER A 93 17.71 -2.83 -3.32
C SER A 93 17.17 -3.56 -2.10
N GLU A 94 16.60 -2.82 -1.16
CA GLU A 94 16.05 -3.37 0.09
C GLU A 94 14.83 -4.27 -0.18
N TYR A 95 13.90 -3.80 -0.99
CA TYR A 95 12.73 -4.59 -1.40
C TYR A 95 13.13 -5.86 -2.16
N ARG A 96 14.09 -5.77 -3.08
CA ARG A 96 14.61 -6.92 -3.83
C ARG A 96 15.26 -7.93 -2.87
N PHE A 97 16.02 -7.47 -1.88
CA PHE A 97 16.60 -8.32 -0.85
C PHE A 97 15.52 -9.09 -0.07
N PHE A 98 14.50 -8.40 0.43
CA PHE A 98 13.41 -9.04 1.19
C PHE A 98 12.60 -10.05 0.37
N THR A 99 12.27 -9.71 -0.88
CA THR A 99 11.46 -10.57 -1.75
C THR A 99 12.24 -11.76 -2.30
N GLN A 100 13.55 -11.63 -2.50
CA GLN A 100 14.43 -12.76 -2.79
C GLN A 100 14.55 -13.70 -1.59
N ALA A 101 14.75 -13.17 -0.38
CA ALA A 101 14.82 -13.97 0.84
C ALA A 101 13.51 -14.73 1.13
N ALA A 102 12.36 -14.09 0.87
CA ALA A 102 11.05 -14.71 1.01
C ALA A 102 10.72 -15.74 -0.09
N GLY A 103 11.40 -15.66 -1.24
CA GLY A 103 11.12 -16.46 -2.44
C GLY A 103 9.85 -16.02 -3.20
N TYR A 104 9.31 -14.85 -2.89
CA TYR A 104 8.16 -14.25 -3.58
C TYR A 104 8.13 -12.74 -3.32
N SER A 105 7.50 -12.03 -4.25
CA SER A 105 7.28 -10.60 -4.15
C SER A 105 5.95 -10.33 -3.49
N TRP A 106 5.80 -9.17 -2.86
CA TRP A 106 4.54 -8.76 -2.28
C TRP A 106 4.17 -7.36 -2.77
N ILE A 107 2.90 -7.16 -3.08
CA ILE A 107 2.39 -5.88 -3.60
C ILE A 107 1.05 -5.58 -2.95
N ARG A 108 0.66 -4.31 -2.94
CA ARG A 108 -0.56 -3.87 -2.26
C ARG A 108 -1.59 -3.35 -3.25
N PHE A 109 -2.81 -3.85 -3.18
CA PHE A 109 -3.90 -3.38 -4.03
C PHE A 109 -4.20 -1.88 -3.81
N ALA A 110 -4.03 -1.08 -4.86
CA ALA A 110 -4.32 0.35 -4.89
C ALA A 110 -5.75 0.63 -5.38
N GLY A 111 -6.23 -0.13 -6.36
CA GLY A 111 -7.60 0.00 -6.84
C GLY A 111 -7.83 -0.51 -8.26
N PRO A 112 -9.09 -0.56 -8.71
CA PRO A 112 -9.41 -0.92 -10.10
C PRO A 112 -9.03 0.22 -11.05
N ARG A 113 -8.41 -0.11 -12.19
CA ARG A 113 -7.95 0.83 -13.23
C ARG A 113 -8.21 0.27 -14.62
N ILE A 114 -8.19 1.14 -15.63
CA ILE A 114 -8.19 0.70 -17.03
C ILE A 114 -6.77 0.93 -17.51
N ASP A 115 -6.11 -0.14 -17.92
CA ASP A 115 -4.79 -0.09 -18.56
C ASP A 115 -4.91 -0.61 -19.98
N ASN A 116 -4.37 0.11 -20.97
CA ASN A 116 -4.43 -0.27 -22.39
C ASN A 116 -5.82 -0.72 -22.90
N ASN A 117 -6.88 -0.04 -22.42
CA ASN A 117 -8.29 -0.35 -22.71
C ASN A 117 -8.80 -1.71 -22.15
N ASN A 118 -8.01 -2.37 -21.32
CA ASN A 118 -8.37 -3.58 -20.57
C ASN A 118 -8.74 -3.26 -19.12
N GLN A 119 -9.51 -4.16 -18.50
CA GLN A 119 -9.83 -4.07 -17.08
C GLN A 119 -8.64 -4.59 -16.28
N ALA A 120 -8.05 -3.73 -15.46
CA ALA A 120 -6.87 -4.07 -14.68
C ALA A 120 -7.05 -3.75 -13.19
N ALA A 121 -6.40 -4.54 -12.35
CA ALA A 121 -6.16 -4.23 -10.96
C ALA A 121 -4.79 -3.54 -10.86
N ALA A 122 -4.76 -2.35 -10.27
CA ALA A 122 -3.52 -1.65 -9.97
C ALA A 122 -3.05 -2.00 -8.56
N PHE A 123 -1.77 -2.31 -8.47
CA PHE A 123 -1.05 -2.64 -7.26
C PHE A 123 0.10 -1.67 -7.07
N GLU A 124 0.35 -1.34 -5.82
CA GLU A 124 1.41 -0.47 -5.36
C GLU A 124 2.60 -1.35 -4.95
N ILE A 125 3.77 -1.04 -5.51
CA ILE A 125 5.05 -1.58 -5.07
C ILE A 125 5.56 -0.62 -3.99
N ARG A 126 5.96 -1.14 -2.83
CA ARG A 126 6.47 -0.31 -1.73
C ARG A 126 7.92 -0.68 -1.48
N THR A 127 8.82 0.04 -2.12
CA THR A 127 10.25 -0.27 -2.11
C THR A 127 10.89 0.00 -0.75
N ASN A 128 10.45 1.05 -0.04
CA ASN A 128 11.01 1.47 1.26
C ASN A 128 10.23 0.88 2.45
N GLY A 129 9.74 -0.34 2.30
CA GLY A 129 8.98 -1.05 3.33
C GLY A 129 7.48 -0.76 3.35
N SER A 130 6.73 -1.69 3.94
CA SER A 130 5.28 -1.81 3.84
C SER A 130 4.49 -0.77 4.62
N LYS A 131 5.13 -0.07 5.55
CA LYS A 131 4.52 1.03 6.31
C LYS A 131 4.47 2.34 5.53
N LEU A 132 5.37 2.51 4.57
CA LEU A 132 5.42 3.71 3.74
C LEU A 132 4.55 3.49 2.49
N ASP A 133 3.87 4.55 2.08
CA ASP A 133 3.00 4.54 0.90
C ASP A 133 3.77 5.15 -0.28
N HIS A 134 3.73 4.49 -1.43
CA HIS A 134 4.40 4.85 -2.69
C HIS A 134 3.37 4.95 -3.83
N PRO A 135 2.45 5.93 -3.79
CA PRO A 135 1.30 5.97 -4.69
C PRO A 135 1.63 6.12 -6.19
N SER A 136 2.87 6.50 -6.55
CA SER A 136 3.35 6.58 -7.93
C SER A 136 3.84 5.25 -8.50
N GLN A 137 4.28 4.31 -7.65
CA GLN A 137 4.89 3.06 -8.07
C GLN A 137 3.81 1.99 -8.31
N LEU A 138 3.22 2.01 -9.50
CA LEU A 138 2.06 1.17 -9.83
C LEU A 138 2.42 0.03 -10.79
N PHE A 139 2.03 -1.18 -10.41
CA PHE A 139 2.04 -2.39 -11.22
C PHE A 139 0.60 -2.77 -11.62
N TYR A 140 0.38 -3.09 -12.88
CA TYR A 140 -0.94 -3.40 -13.41
C TYR A 140 -1.05 -4.88 -13.76
N ILE A 141 -2.16 -5.50 -13.36
CA ILE A 141 -2.49 -6.89 -13.71
C ILE A 141 -3.90 -6.92 -14.30
N ASP A 142 -4.05 -7.52 -15.47
CA ASP A 142 -5.35 -7.73 -16.08
C ASP A 142 -6.24 -8.61 -15.19
N VAL A 143 -7.52 -8.23 -15.08
CA VAL A 143 -8.48 -8.89 -14.18
C VAL A 143 -8.65 -10.37 -14.52
N GLU A 144 -8.55 -10.73 -15.81
CA GLU A 144 -8.66 -12.11 -16.28
C GLU A 144 -7.50 -13.01 -15.83
N HIS A 145 -6.32 -12.44 -15.58
CA HIS A 145 -5.11 -13.17 -15.17
C HIS A 145 -4.81 -13.06 -13.68
N LEU A 146 -5.66 -12.37 -12.93
CA LEU A 146 -5.44 -12.06 -11.52
C LEU A 146 -5.25 -13.33 -10.70
N ASP A 147 -6.15 -14.30 -10.82
CA ASP A 147 -6.09 -15.55 -10.04
C ASP A 147 -4.93 -16.46 -10.42
N SER A 148 -4.36 -16.30 -11.62
CA SER A 148 -3.18 -17.06 -12.04
C SER A 148 -1.86 -16.46 -11.56
N ILE A 149 -1.81 -15.15 -11.33
CA ILE A 149 -0.57 -14.43 -11.02
C ILE A 149 -0.41 -14.19 -9.52
N ILE A 150 -1.50 -13.84 -8.83
CA ILE A 150 -1.44 -13.40 -7.44
C ILE A 150 -2.11 -14.39 -6.48
N GLN A 151 -1.55 -14.47 -5.27
CA GLN A 151 -2.13 -15.20 -4.15
C GLN A 151 -2.28 -14.27 -2.94
N PRO A 152 -3.28 -14.48 -2.07
CA PRO A 152 -3.37 -13.72 -0.82
C PRO A 152 -2.11 -13.89 0.02
N LEU A 153 -1.58 -12.78 0.57
CA LEU A 153 -0.42 -12.83 1.46
C LEU A 153 -0.79 -13.34 2.87
N GLY A 154 -2.03 -13.09 3.30
CA GLY A 154 -2.53 -13.51 4.62
C GLY A 154 -2.22 -12.56 5.77
N GLY A 155 -1.63 -11.40 5.50
CA GLY A 155 -1.25 -10.38 6.48
C GLY A 155 -0.59 -9.18 5.80
N THR A 156 -0.08 -8.23 6.58
CA THR A 156 0.82 -7.20 6.03
C THR A 156 2.27 -7.69 6.08
N PRO A 157 3.16 -7.29 5.15
CA PRO A 157 4.56 -7.72 5.16
C PRO A 157 5.24 -7.48 6.52
N HIS A 158 5.03 -6.32 7.13
CA HIS A 158 5.49 -6.03 8.49
C HIS A 158 4.96 -7.00 9.55
N SER A 159 3.66 -7.36 9.53
CA SER A 159 3.09 -8.29 10.53
C SER A 159 3.61 -9.72 10.38
N LEU A 160 4.11 -10.05 9.20
CA LEU A 160 4.66 -11.36 8.87
C LEU A 160 6.19 -11.41 9.05
N GLY A 161 6.84 -10.31 9.43
CA GLY A 161 8.30 -10.26 9.60
C GLY A 161 9.07 -10.41 8.29
N LEU A 162 8.49 -10.07 7.14
CA LEU A 162 9.14 -10.20 5.83
C LEU A 162 10.19 -9.11 5.54
N GLU A 163 10.25 -8.10 6.40
CA GLU A 163 11.10 -6.90 6.24
C GLU A 163 12.23 -6.86 7.26
N THR A 164 12.41 -7.94 8.01
CA THR A 164 13.53 -8.10 8.94
C THR A 164 14.55 -9.01 8.30
N VAL A 165 15.79 -8.53 8.21
CA VAL A 165 16.95 -9.35 7.86
C VAL A 165 17.12 -10.39 8.97
N ASN A 166 16.48 -11.55 8.82
CA ASN A 166 16.77 -12.69 9.66
C ASN A 166 18.05 -13.34 9.10
N ASP A 167 19.16 -13.20 9.82
CA ASP A 167 20.38 -14.03 9.68
C ASP A 167 20.14 -15.53 9.96
N ALA A 168 18.89 -16.00 9.89
CA ALA A 168 18.49 -17.33 10.28
C ALA A 168 17.81 -18.07 9.13
N ALA A 169 18.56 -19.04 8.61
CA ALA A 169 18.08 -20.28 8.02
C ALA A 169 17.40 -20.18 6.64
N VAL A 170 18.23 -20.36 5.61
CA VAL A 170 17.87 -21.14 4.43
C VAL A 170 17.31 -22.49 4.91
N THR A 171 16.00 -22.57 5.10
CA THR A 171 15.30 -23.84 5.27
C THR A 171 15.12 -24.44 3.88
N VAL A 172 16.19 -25.04 3.35
CA VAL A 172 16.05 -25.97 2.24
C VAL A 172 15.20 -27.12 2.77
N LYS A 173 13.93 -27.18 2.36
CA LYS A 173 13.15 -28.41 2.51
C LYS A 173 13.86 -29.50 1.69
N PRO A 174 14.36 -30.60 2.29
CA PRO A 174 14.95 -31.67 1.49
C PRO A 174 13.85 -32.35 0.69
N VAL A 175 14.00 -32.32 -0.63
CA VAL A 175 13.28 -33.17 -1.58
C VAL A 175 13.50 -34.61 -1.14
N THR A 176 12.41 -35.28 -0.79
CA THR A 176 12.40 -36.72 -0.55
C THR A 176 12.37 -37.39 -1.91
N GLU A 177 13.53 -37.75 -2.44
CA GLU A 177 13.64 -38.73 -3.52
C GLU A 177 14.44 -39.92 -2.97
N THR A 178 13.68 -40.96 -2.63
CA THR A 178 14.18 -42.29 -2.36
C THR A 178 14.74 -42.90 -3.63
N GLU A 179 16.05 -43.06 -3.73
CA GLU A 179 16.61 -44.28 -4.34
C GLU A 179 17.96 -44.63 -3.72
N VAL A 180 18.04 -45.91 -3.35
CA VAL A 180 19.08 -46.56 -2.58
C VAL A 180 20.21 -46.95 -3.52
N THR A 181 21.47 -46.64 -3.21
CA THR A 181 22.59 -47.55 -3.51
C THR A 181 23.83 -47.26 -2.67
N GLU A 182 24.05 -48.19 -1.76
CA GLU A 182 25.24 -48.59 -1.01
C GLU A 182 26.55 -48.57 -1.82
N THR A 183 27.58 -47.86 -1.35
CA THR A 183 28.97 -48.37 -1.39
C THR A 183 29.83 -47.69 -0.32
N ALA A 184 30.64 -48.50 0.35
CA ALA A 184 31.36 -48.23 1.58
C ALA A 184 32.83 -47.78 1.39
N VAL A 185 33.43 -47.37 2.52
CA VAL A 185 34.86 -47.36 2.88
C VAL A 185 35.66 -46.10 2.51
N ALA A 186 36.01 -45.29 3.50
CA ALA A 186 37.38 -45.21 4.03
C ALA A 186 37.50 -44.18 5.18
N GLU A 187 38.17 -44.63 6.22
CA GLU A 187 38.52 -44.00 7.50
C GLU A 187 39.88 -43.30 7.38
N GLU A 188 40.01 -42.03 7.79
CA GLU A 188 41.26 -41.45 8.31
C GLU A 188 40.97 -40.13 9.10
N PRO A 189 41.67 -39.83 10.23
CA PRO A 189 41.18 -38.89 11.25
C PRO A 189 41.87 -37.49 11.26
N GLU A 190 41.11 -36.51 11.77
CA GLU A 190 41.51 -35.29 12.50
C GLU A 190 42.35 -34.18 11.77
N PRO A 191 42.21 -32.88 12.13
CA PRO A 191 42.26 -32.36 13.51
C PRO A 191 41.22 -31.31 13.95
N GLU A 192 41.01 -31.29 15.26
CA GLU A 192 40.40 -30.21 16.06
C GLU A 192 41.01 -28.84 15.73
N VAL A 193 40.14 -27.84 15.51
CA VAL A 193 40.54 -26.43 15.53
C VAL A 193 39.70 -25.74 16.60
N ALA A 194 40.33 -25.48 17.75
CA ALA A 194 39.83 -24.56 18.75
C ALA A 194 39.71 -23.17 18.11
N ILE A 195 38.55 -22.53 18.23
CA ILE A 195 38.41 -21.10 17.99
C ILE A 195 38.00 -20.47 19.32
N GLU A 196 38.97 -19.73 19.85
CA GLU A 196 38.89 -18.86 21.01
C GLU A 196 37.89 -17.70 20.79
N ASP A 197 37.39 -17.18 21.91
CA ASP A 197 36.57 -15.98 22.07
C ASP A 197 36.93 -14.80 21.16
N GLU A 198 35.92 -14.21 20.51
CA GLU A 198 35.83 -12.75 20.43
C GLU A 198 34.42 -12.31 20.85
N ALA A 199 34.31 -11.89 22.10
CA ALA A 199 33.16 -11.15 22.61
C ALA A 199 33.04 -9.79 21.88
N PRO A 200 31.85 -9.36 21.46
CA PRO A 200 31.65 -8.04 20.86
C PRO A 200 32.01 -6.95 21.86
N LYS A 201 32.95 -6.07 21.48
CA LYS A 201 33.68 -5.15 22.36
C LYS A 201 32.87 -4.01 23.00
N ASN A 202 31.60 -3.80 22.70
CA ASN A 202 30.82 -2.71 23.30
C ASN A 202 29.40 -3.18 23.66
N MET A 203 29.28 -3.96 24.74
CA MET A 203 27.98 -4.12 25.40
C MET A 203 27.80 -2.97 26.41
N PRO A 204 26.60 -2.37 26.50
CA PRO A 204 26.32 -1.40 27.56
C PRO A 204 26.53 -2.06 28.93
N PRO A 205 27.02 -1.31 29.94
CA PRO A 205 27.26 -1.87 31.25
C PRO A 205 25.97 -2.46 31.82
N THR A 206 26.05 -3.70 32.31
CA THR A 206 24.92 -4.40 32.94
C THR A 206 24.80 -4.07 34.42
N SER A 207 25.78 -3.34 34.97
CA SER A 207 25.79 -2.83 36.34
C SER A 207 24.94 -1.57 36.47
N ALA A 208 24.39 -1.36 37.68
CA ALA A 208 23.72 -0.13 38.07
C ALA A 208 24.72 0.94 38.58
N ASP A 209 26.03 0.69 38.47
CA ASP A 209 27.07 1.63 38.88
C ASP A 209 27.17 2.80 37.90
N PRO A 210 26.91 4.05 38.33
CA PRO A 210 26.98 5.23 37.46
C PRO A 210 28.34 5.46 36.81
N ALA A 211 29.43 5.06 37.47
CA ALA A 211 30.79 5.26 36.95
C ALA A 211 31.07 4.43 35.69
N GLU A 212 30.47 3.24 35.59
CA GLU A 212 30.60 2.38 34.39
C GLU A 212 29.82 2.97 33.21
N TRP A 213 28.68 3.61 33.48
CA TRP A 213 27.88 4.28 32.46
C TRP A 213 28.55 5.56 31.93
N GLU A 214 29.19 6.36 32.79
CA GLU A 214 29.93 7.54 32.36
C GLU A 214 31.11 7.18 31.44
N ALA A 215 31.88 6.14 31.81
CA ALA A 215 32.99 5.68 30.99
C ALA A 215 32.54 5.11 29.63
N PHE A 216 31.40 4.41 29.58
CA PHE A 216 30.81 3.91 28.34
C PHE A 216 30.35 5.06 27.44
N LEU A 217 29.66 6.07 27.99
CA LEU A 217 29.19 7.22 27.23
C LEU A 217 30.34 8.09 26.72
N GLU A 218 31.42 8.24 27.49
CA GLU A 218 32.63 8.95 27.04
C GLU A 218 33.35 8.20 25.92
N ALA A 219 33.45 6.86 26.02
CA ALA A 219 34.04 6.02 24.96
C ALA A 219 33.23 6.04 23.65
N GLU A 220 31.90 6.15 23.74
CA GLU A 220 31.00 6.30 22.59
C GLU A 220 30.88 7.76 22.10
N GLY A 221 31.59 8.71 22.72
CA GLY A 221 31.57 10.13 22.34
C GLY A 221 30.24 10.84 22.63
N LEU A 222 29.44 10.29 23.53
CA LEU A 222 28.13 10.78 23.98
C LEU A 222 28.17 11.46 25.36
N GLY A 223 29.37 11.59 25.95
CA GLY A 223 29.60 12.39 27.16
C GLY A 223 29.39 13.87 26.87
N ALA A 224 28.44 14.50 27.58
CA ALA A 224 27.90 15.82 27.28
C ALA A 224 28.94 16.96 27.34
N GLU A 225 29.21 17.61 26.20
CA GLU A 225 29.43 19.06 26.16
C GLU A 225 28.07 19.76 25.98
N LEU A 226 27.29 19.80 27.07
CA LEU A 226 26.24 20.80 27.22
C LEU A 226 26.92 22.10 27.65
N SER A 227 27.53 22.80 26.70
CA SER A 227 27.94 24.18 26.90
C SER A 227 26.71 25.07 26.87
N ASP A 228 26.49 25.78 27.97
CA ASP A 228 25.50 26.83 28.16
C ASP A 228 25.46 27.82 27.00
N GLU A 229 24.37 27.84 26.23
CA GLU A 229 23.93 29.01 25.45
C GLU A 229 22.43 28.85 25.12
N ALA A 230 21.61 28.87 26.17
CA ALA A 230 20.19 29.10 26.05
C ALA A 230 19.94 30.60 25.91
N ASP A 231 20.11 31.14 24.70
CA ASP A 231 19.54 32.45 24.35
C ASP A 231 18.05 32.29 24.04
N VAL A 232 17.29 32.65 25.08
CA VAL A 232 15.89 33.03 25.09
C VAL A 232 15.72 34.25 24.19
N ASP A 233 14.74 34.22 23.27
CA ASP A 233 13.85 35.37 22.98
C ASP A 233 13.00 35.13 21.71
N ILE A 234 11.85 34.46 21.86
CA ILE A 234 10.69 34.68 20.99
C ILE A 234 9.44 34.62 21.87
N PHE A 235 9.16 35.69 22.62
CA PHE A 235 7.81 36.03 23.07
C PHE A 235 7.72 37.51 23.48
N GLU A 236 7.44 38.39 22.52
CA GLU A 236 6.79 39.70 22.65
C GLU A 236 6.70 40.23 21.20
N GLU A 237 5.63 40.79 20.67
CA GLU A 237 4.29 41.14 21.13
C GLU A 237 3.50 41.47 19.84
N ILE A 238 2.19 41.26 19.89
CA ILE A 238 1.10 42.02 19.23
C ILE A 238 1.44 42.93 18.03
#